data_AF-A0A6P1R1I9-F1
#
_entry.id   AF-A0A6P1R1I9-F1
#
_cell.length_a   1.000
_cell.length_b   1.000
_cell.length_c   1.000
_cell.angle_alpha   90.00
_cell.angle_beta   90.00
_cell.angle_gamma   90.00
#
_symmetry.space_group_name_H-M   'P 1'
#
loop_
_entity.id
_entity.type
_entity.pdbx_description
1 polymer ?
#
loop_
_entity_poly.entity_id
_entity_poly.type
_entity_poly.pdbx_seq_one_letter_code
_entity_poly.pdbx_strand_id
1 'polypeptide(L)'
;MALANSEIEAVRVKGEDGIPAQYEWKPSTWYIIRDDCPYLDILVRGFNAQSTDKHTKLEQLTDVAPEGRSWQRWSFEKEIGRNRRFGEVTLSLKIPKDTVLRCYVVPTLLLSYRDVIAMIEDIESELGVSATWDVITERTDRSWSRLGTSGGHVAASELVKFVDDELRFAYSIRRDPFFELGPRSRRNVPLPENAIVSHWATRRHDQLQHSGDKVAKELQILTHKVARHNPGGRLPDLHREIHRLRALSRKIAELQGTLSRLCDDVELQTGIYPGPIFQRDYRLRQLLRAFAPRLSEALSAIESARSHYPPIYLNTLWELWGAVWLAKEFRRWGFVGSCFVNPVDMLHSCSWRLQRGDIVMELDYEAEPALIDYSRIPPAHDRGMPALEWAALNQEFDPNRPYFGSEERCSPDYLIRITTPAGRMLMVGDACLASPKHHGITNRLDSKPYTVENYRRTVGWAAEDQVVRCHPLGGFVLYPPPAEAWAYLQQLPGASDCTLLCPSPLGADEASKRLANLVIAIAPEVTIHQP
;
A
#
# COMPACT_ATOMS: atom_id res chain seq x y z
N MET A 1 2.87 -23.91 44.98
CA MET A 1 1.68 -23.62 44.16
C MET A 1 2.16 -23.25 42.77
N ALA A 2 2.01 -24.13 41.79
CA ALA A 2 2.33 -23.82 40.40
C ALA A 2 1.35 -22.74 39.90
N LEU A 3 1.87 -21.66 39.32
CA LEU A 3 1.05 -20.71 38.58
C LEU A 3 0.22 -21.50 37.56
N ALA A 4 -1.10 -21.38 37.60
CA ALA A 4 -1.96 -21.98 36.60
C ALA A 4 -1.53 -21.43 35.23
N ASN A 5 -0.80 -22.25 34.46
CA ASN A 5 -0.34 -21.87 33.13
C ASN A 5 -1.57 -21.61 32.28
N SER A 6 -1.73 -20.35 31.86
CA SER A 6 -2.80 -19.99 30.94
C SER A 6 -2.41 -20.44 29.55
N GLU A 7 -3.34 -21.02 28.82
CA GLU A 7 -3.09 -21.63 27.51
C GLU A 7 -4.31 -21.48 26.61
N ILE A 8 -4.07 -21.36 25.30
CA ILE A 8 -5.12 -21.40 24.29
C ILE A 8 -5.25 -22.84 23.81
N GLU A 9 -6.42 -23.44 23.94
CA GLU A 9 -6.64 -24.85 23.56
C GLU A 9 -7.29 -24.99 22.18
N ALA A 10 -8.20 -24.08 21.84
CA ALA A 10 -8.94 -24.14 20.60
C ALA A 10 -9.23 -22.76 20.05
N VAL A 11 -9.54 -22.71 18.76
CA VAL A 11 -10.07 -21.51 18.11
C VAL A 11 -11.35 -21.84 17.35
N ARG A 12 -12.24 -20.86 17.25
CA ARG A 12 -13.43 -20.87 16.41
C ARG A 12 -13.31 -19.77 15.38
N VAL A 13 -13.53 -20.13 14.12
CA VAL A 13 -13.53 -19.19 12.99
C VAL A 13 -14.70 -19.50 12.08
N LYS A 14 -15.11 -18.49 11.30
CA LYS A 14 -15.98 -18.71 10.16
C LYS A 14 -15.07 -18.82 8.94
N GLY A 15 -14.93 -20.05 8.42
CA GLY A 15 -14.07 -20.35 7.28
C GLY A 15 -14.51 -19.61 6.02
N GLU A 16 -13.72 -19.68 4.95
CA GLU A 16 -14.01 -19.03 3.65
C GLU A 16 -15.38 -19.41 3.06
N ASP A 17 -15.82 -20.65 3.25
CA ASP A 17 -17.13 -21.16 2.87
C ASP A 17 -18.30 -20.59 3.70
N GLY A 18 -17.99 -19.81 4.74
CA GLY A 18 -18.96 -19.23 5.65
C GLY A 18 -19.43 -20.21 6.72
N ILE A 19 -18.84 -21.41 6.80
CA ILE A 19 -19.21 -22.42 7.79
C ILE A 19 -18.39 -22.19 9.06
N PRO A 20 -19.03 -22.08 10.24
CA PRO A 20 -18.32 -22.05 11.51
C PRO A 20 -17.55 -23.35 11.73
N ALA A 21 -16.26 -23.24 12.01
CA ALA A 21 -15.38 -24.36 12.28
C ALA A 21 -14.60 -24.13 13.58
N GLN A 22 -14.43 -25.21 14.35
CA GLN A 22 -13.58 -25.24 15.53
C GLN A 22 -12.33 -26.05 15.22
N TYR A 23 -11.17 -25.47 15.53
CA TYR A 23 -9.87 -26.11 15.34
C TYR A 23 -9.13 -26.17 16.67
N GLU A 24 -8.29 -27.18 16.82
CA GLU A 24 -7.25 -27.17 17.85
C GLU A 24 -6.32 -25.96 17.62
N TRP A 25 -5.95 -25.27 18.69
CA TRP A 25 -5.06 -24.14 18.59
C TRP A 25 -3.65 -24.60 18.22
N LYS A 26 -3.06 -23.94 17.21
CA LYS A 26 -1.70 -24.18 16.76
C LYS A 26 -0.99 -22.83 16.65
N PRO A 27 0.09 -22.59 17.41
CA PRO A 27 0.72 -21.27 17.48
C PRO A 27 1.19 -20.75 16.11
N SER A 28 1.69 -21.60 15.22
CA SER A 28 2.18 -21.20 13.89
C SER A 28 1.10 -21.11 12.81
N THR A 29 -0.16 -21.41 13.13
CA THR A 29 -1.25 -21.41 12.16
C THR A 29 -1.81 -20.01 11.96
N TRP A 30 -1.94 -19.60 10.70
CA TRP A 30 -2.76 -18.48 10.28
C TRP A 30 -4.16 -18.98 9.99
N TYR A 31 -5.13 -18.47 10.72
CA TYR A 31 -6.53 -18.82 10.52
C TYR A 31 -7.16 -17.88 9.50
N ILE A 32 -7.80 -18.43 8.46
CA ILE A 32 -8.46 -17.66 7.41
C ILE A 32 -9.75 -17.07 8.00
N ILE A 33 -9.89 -15.76 7.92
CA ILE A 33 -11.03 -15.00 8.44
C ILE A 33 -11.67 -14.23 7.30
N ARG A 34 -12.99 -14.30 7.19
CA ARG A 34 -13.75 -13.50 6.24
C ARG A 34 -13.94 -12.08 6.76
N ASP A 35 -13.83 -11.08 5.89
CA ASP A 35 -14.03 -9.68 6.26
C ASP A 35 -15.48 -9.32 6.65
N ASP A 36 -16.45 -10.16 6.34
CA ASP A 36 -17.84 -10.07 6.82
C ASP A 36 -18.01 -10.62 8.25
N CYS A 37 -17.02 -11.34 8.78
CA CYS A 37 -16.94 -11.85 10.15
C CYS A 37 -15.52 -11.63 10.72
N PRO A 38 -15.08 -10.38 10.89
CA PRO A 38 -13.69 -10.00 11.17
C PRO A 38 -13.32 -10.20 12.65
N TYR A 39 -13.37 -11.44 13.12
CA TYR A 39 -13.00 -11.82 14.48
C TYR A 39 -12.46 -13.25 14.57
N LEU A 40 -11.67 -13.50 15.61
CA LEU A 40 -11.20 -14.82 16.02
C LEU A 40 -11.68 -15.11 17.44
N ASP A 41 -12.38 -16.23 17.62
CA ASP A 41 -12.78 -16.71 18.94
C ASP A 41 -11.76 -17.72 19.45
N ILE A 42 -11.27 -17.55 20.67
CA ILE A 42 -10.26 -18.41 21.31
C ILE A 42 -10.80 -19.01 22.60
N LEU A 43 -10.51 -20.29 22.84
CA LEU A 43 -10.83 -20.98 24.08
C LEU A 43 -9.59 -20.97 24.96
N VAL A 44 -9.68 -20.27 26.09
CA VAL A 44 -8.57 -20.12 27.02
C VAL A 44 -8.83 -20.96 28.27
N ARG A 45 -7.81 -21.71 28.69
CA ARG A 45 -7.78 -22.38 30.00
C ARG A 45 -6.98 -21.52 30.97
N GLY A 46 -7.49 -21.32 32.19
CA GLY A 46 -6.81 -20.52 33.22
C GLY A 46 -7.19 -19.04 33.17
N PHE A 47 -6.21 -18.14 33.18
CA PHE A 47 -6.47 -16.70 33.15
C PHE A 47 -6.84 -16.24 31.74
N ASN A 48 -7.74 -15.25 31.66
CA ASN A 48 -8.13 -14.62 30.41
C ASN A 48 -6.91 -14.12 29.63
N ALA A 49 -6.95 -14.33 28.32
CA ALA A 49 -5.97 -13.81 27.40
C ALA A 49 -5.97 -12.28 27.41
N GLN A 50 -4.77 -11.70 27.39
CA GLN A 50 -4.54 -10.26 27.42
C GLN A 50 -3.59 -9.87 26.29
N SER A 51 -3.95 -8.85 25.53
CA SER A 51 -3.09 -8.25 24.52
C SER A 51 -1.86 -7.56 25.15
N THR A 52 -0.77 -7.51 24.39
CA THR A 52 0.37 -6.61 24.68
C THR A 52 0.03 -5.15 24.38
N ASP A 53 -0.85 -4.90 23.39
CA ASP A 53 -1.41 -3.59 23.10
C ASP A 53 -2.49 -3.24 24.14
N LYS A 54 -2.34 -2.06 24.76
CA LYS A 54 -3.29 -1.54 25.76
C LYS A 54 -4.64 -1.16 25.15
N HIS A 55 -4.70 -0.90 23.84
CA HIS A 55 -5.90 -0.46 23.16
C HIS A 55 -6.76 -1.62 22.64
N THR A 56 -6.16 -2.80 22.43
CA THR A 56 -6.86 -4.00 21.96
C THR A 56 -7.24 -4.88 23.15
N LYS A 57 -8.54 -5.10 23.34
CA LYS A 57 -9.07 -6.00 24.38
C LYS A 57 -9.76 -7.19 23.73
N LEU A 58 -9.59 -8.38 24.32
CA LEU A 58 -10.35 -9.56 23.95
C LEU A 58 -11.63 -9.61 24.79
N GLU A 59 -12.78 -9.62 24.11
CA GLU A 59 -14.11 -9.62 24.73
C GLU A 59 -14.44 -11.01 25.26
N GLN A 60 -14.96 -11.11 26.48
CA GLN A 60 -15.38 -12.41 27.02
C GLN A 60 -16.74 -12.80 26.43
N LEU A 61 -16.85 -14.02 25.93
CA LEU A 61 -18.10 -14.55 25.37
C LEU A 61 -18.90 -15.28 26.46
N THR A 62 -20.22 -15.23 26.33
CA THR A 62 -21.17 -15.92 27.23
C THR A 62 -21.43 -17.37 26.85
N ASP A 63 -20.75 -17.87 25.82
CA ASP A 63 -20.91 -19.24 25.33
C ASP A 63 -20.52 -20.27 26.39
N VAL A 64 -21.24 -21.40 26.42
CA VAL A 64 -20.94 -22.52 27.32
C VAL A 64 -19.54 -23.05 26.99
N ALA A 65 -18.64 -23.02 27.98
CA ALA A 65 -17.30 -23.57 27.91
C ALA A 65 -17.12 -24.69 28.93
N PRO A 66 -16.24 -25.68 28.67
CA PRO A 66 -15.93 -26.70 29.67
C PRO A 66 -15.32 -26.08 30.93
N GLU A 67 -15.42 -26.79 32.06
CA GLU A 67 -14.97 -26.29 33.36
C GLU A 67 -13.51 -25.80 33.32
N GLY A 68 -13.26 -24.65 33.97
CA GLY A 68 -11.95 -24.00 34.02
C GLY A 68 -11.52 -23.29 32.73
N ARG A 69 -12.44 -23.13 31.76
CA ARG A 69 -12.18 -22.48 30.47
C ARG A 69 -13.19 -21.38 30.16
N SER A 70 -12.79 -20.46 29.29
CA SER A 70 -13.65 -19.39 28.82
C SER A 70 -13.37 -19.07 27.36
N TRP A 71 -14.42 -18.79 26.61
CA TRP A 71 -14.31 -18.26 25.26
C TRP A 71 -14.08 -16.74 25.30
N GLN A 72 -13.15 -16.27 24.48
CA GLN A 72 -12.89 -14.85 24.27
C GLN A 72 -12.82 -14.52 22.77
N ARG A 73 -13.29 -13.34 22.39
CA ARG A 73 -13.28 -12.84 21.02
C ARG A 73 -12.24 -11.75 20.85
N TRP A 74 -11.36 -11.95 19.88
CA TRP A 74 -10.56 -10.87 19.32
C TRP A 74 -11.28 -10.33 18.08
N SER A 75 -11.94 -9.18 18.22
CA SER A 75 -12.55 -8.46 17.10
C SER A 75 -11.61 -7.40 16.57
N PHE A 76 -11.48 -7.34 15.24
CA PHE A 76 -10.72 -6.33 14.50
C PHE A 76 -11.60 -5.67 13.42
N GLU A 77 -12.92 -5.73 13.61
CA GLU A 77 -13.94 -5.13 12.73
C GLU A 77 -13.70 -3.64 12.47
N LYS A 78 -13.32 -2.88 13.50
CA LYS A 78 -13.06 -1.44 13.36
C LYS A 78 -11.82 -1.15 12.51
N GLU A 79 -10.78 -1.98 12.63
CA GLU A 79 -9.53 -1.84 11.89
C GLU A 79 -9.75 -2.18 10.40
N ILE A 80 -10.50 -3.25 10.12
CA ILE A 80 -10.82 -3.68 8.74
C ILE A 80 -11.92 -2.81 8.12
N GLY A 81 -12.91 -2.37 8.90
CA GLY A 81 -14.05 -1.62 8.39
C GLY A 81 -13.68 -0.28 7.77
N ARG A 82 -12.68 0.41 8.35
CA ARG A 82 -12.20 1.72 7.88
C ARG A 82 -11.03 1.62 6.92
N ASN A 83 -10.00 0.85 7.27
CA ASN A 83 -8.77 0.80 6.49
C ASN A 83 -8.81 -0.30 5.42
N ARG A 84 -9.82 -1.18 5.45
CA ARG A 84 -9.99 -2.34 4.57
C ARG A 84 -8.64 -3.05 4.34
N ARG A 85 -7.94 -3.26 5.45
CA ARG A 85 -6.67 -3.97 5.48
C ARG A 85 -6.96 -5.47 5.41
N PHE A 86 -6.62 -6.09 4.29
CA PHE A 86 -6.72 -7.53 4.08
C PHE A 86 -5.36 -8.21 4.23
N GLY A 87 -5.38 -9.53 4.27
CA GLY A 87 -4.19 -10.35 4.50
C GLY A 87 -3.83 -10.44 5.98
N GLU A 88 -2.55 -10.30 6.30
CA GLU A 88 -2.02 -10.64 7.61
C GLU A 88 -2.38 -9.65 8.72
N VAL A 89 -3.10 -10.15 9.73
CA VAL A 89 -3.42 -9.46 10.98
C VAL A 89 -2.91 -10.31 12.15
N THR A 90 -2.15 -9.70 13.06
CA THR A 90 -1.58 -10.40 14.22
C THR A 90 -1.83 -9.65 15.51
N LEU A 91 -1.96 -10.40 16.60
CA LEU A 91 -2.05 -9.87 17.96
C LEU A 91 -1.08 -10.60 18.87
N SER A 92 -0.08 -9.87 19.38
CA SER A 92 0.83 -10.41 20.39
C SER A 92 0.16 -10.36 21.77
N LEU A 93 0.15 -11.49 22.48
CA LEU A 93 -0.46 -11.62 23.79
C LEU A 93 0.58 -11.48 24.90
N LYS A 94 0.19 -10.76 25.95
CA LYS A 94 0.88 -10.72 27.25
C LYS A 94 0.55 -11.95 28.08
N ILE A 95 -0.69 -12.44 27.97
CA ILE A 95 -1.19 -13.66 28.61
C ILE A 95 -1.99 -14.42 27.55
N PRO A 96 -1.72 -15.70 27.27
CA PRO A 96 -0.49 -16.42 27.65
C PRO A 96 0.78 -15.72 27.12
N LYS A 97 1.91 -15.90 27.81
CA LYS A 97 3.19 -15.30 27.38
C LYS A 97 3.64 -15.92 26.06
N ASP A 98 4.43 -15.17 25.30
CA ASP A 98 5.07 -15.59 24.04
C ASP A 98 4.08 -16.16 23.00
N THR A 99 2.82 -15.77 23.10
CA THR A 99 1.74 -16.24 22.24
C THR A 99 1.34 -15.14 21.27
N VAL A 100 1.16 -15.49 20.00
CA VAL A 100 0.72 -14.58 18.95
C VAL A 100 -0.48 -15.19 18.24
N LEU A 101 -1.60 -14.46 18.20
CA LEU A 101 -2.75 -14.80 17.37
C LEU A 101 -2.48 -14.32 15.94
N ARG A 102 -2.82 -15.17 14.97
CA ARG A 102 -2.50 -14.96 13.55
C ARG A 102 -3.74 -15.21 12.70
N CYS A 103 -4.23 -14.17 12.05
CA CYS A 103 -5.40 -14.20 11.18
C CYS A 103 -5.03 -13.72 9.78
N TYR A 104 -5.55 -14.40 8.77
CA TYR A 104 -5.44 -13.96 7.38
C TYR A 104 -6.82 -13.56 6.87
N VAL A 105 -7.02 -12.27 6.64
CA VAL A 105 -8.32 -11.72 6.26
C VAL A 105 -8.50 -11.82 4.76
N VAL A 106 -9.58 -12.46 4.32
CA VAL A 106 -9.96 -12.57 2.91
C VAL A 106 -11.15 -11.66 2.56
N PRO A 107 -11.15 -11.03 1.38
CA PRO A 107 -12.26 -10.21 0.92
C PRO A 107 -13.44 -11.10 0.51
N THR A 108 -14.59 -10.88 1.14
CA THR A 108 -15.85 -11.60 0.90
C THR A 108 -17.08 -10.69 0.95
N LEU A 109 -17.00 -9.57 1.66
CA LEU A 109 -18.14 -8.69 1.93
C LEU A 109 -18.50 -7.80 0.72
N LEU A 110 -17.50 -7.18 0.09
CA LEU A 110 -17.71 -6.18 -0.98
C LEU A 110 -17.17 -6.64 -2.34
N LEU A 111 -16.10 -7.42 -2.33
CA LEU A 111 -15.45 -7.98 -3.50
C LEU A 111 -15.20 -9.46 -3.20
N SER A 112 -15.50 -10.31 -4.17
CA SER A 112 -15.07 -11.72 -4.14
C SER A 112 -13.63 -11.85 -4.64
N TYR A 113 -13.01 -12.99 -4.37
CA TYR A 113 -11.71 -13.33 -4.97
C TYR A 113 -11.73 -13.21 -6.50
N ARG A 114 -12.83 -13.64 -7.15
CA ARG A 114 -12.99 -13.56 -8.60
C ARG A 114 -13.02 -12.12 -9.11
N ASP A 115 -13.65 -11.22 -8.36
CA ASP A 115 -13.67 -9.78 -8.69
C ASP A 115 -12.27 -9.19 -8.65
N VAL A 116 -11.50 -9.54 -7.60
CA VAL A 116 -10.11 -9.11 -7.44
C VAL A 116 -9.22 -9.61 -8.58
N ILE A 117 -9.41 -10.87 -9.02
CA ILE A 117 -8.71 -11.40 -10.20
C ILE A 117 -9.04 -10.60 -11.47
N ALA A 118 -10.33 -10.36 -11.72
CA ALA A 118 -10.76 -9.61 -12.89
C ALA A 118 -10.22 -8.17 -12.91
N MET A 119 -10.15 -7.51 -11.74
CA MET A 119 -9.57 -6.15 -11.63
C MET A 119 -8.12 -6.10 -12.10
N ILE A 120 -7.34 -7.14 -11.80
CA ILE A 120 -5.93 -7.16 -12.16
C ILE A 120 -5.74 -7.55 -13.60
N GLU A 121 -6.46 -8.56 -14.09
CA GLU A 121 -6.44 -8.89 -15.51
C GLU A 121 -6.77 -7.65 -16.36
N ASP A 122 -7.70 -6.82 -15.88
CA ASP A 122 -8.02 -5.52 -16.47
C ASP A 122 -6.85 -4.54 -16.46
N ILE A 123 -6.16 -4.37 -15.32
CA ILE A 123 -5.00 -3.48 -15.19
C ILE A 123 -3.83 -3.97 -16.05
N GLU A 124 -3.52 -5.27 -16.01
CA GLU A 124 -2.41 -5.86 -16.76
C GLU A 124 -2.62 -5.69 -18.27
N SER A 125 -3.86 -5.95 -18.72
CA SER A 125 -4.26 -5.77 -20.12
C SER A 125 -4.16 -4.29 -20.55
N GLU A 126 -4.60 -3.37 -19.69
CA GLU A 126 -4.65 -1.94 -20.01
C GLU A 126 -3.27 -1.27 -19.99
N LEU A 127 -2.46 -1.55 -18.98
CA LEU A 127 -1.17 -0.89 -18.75
C LEU A 127 0.01 -1.63 -19.38
N GLY A 128 -0.18 -2.88 -19.82
CA GLY A 128 0.89 -3.70 -20.39
C GLY A 128 2.00 -4.05 -19.40
N VAL A 129 1.73 -3.92 -18.09
CA VAL A 129 2.62 -4.33 -17.01
C VAL A 129 2.05 -5.54 -16.32
N SER A 130 2.91 -6.45 -15.84
CA SER A 130 2.42 -7.39 -14.83
C SER A 130 2.21 -6.58 -13.57
N ALA A 131 0.95 -6.41 -13.18
CA ALA A 131 0.59 -5.92 -11.86
C ALA A 131 0.94 -7.06 -10.91
N THR A 132 2.22 -7.17 -10.58
CA THR A 132 2.68 -8.08 -9.53
C THR A 132 1.91 -7.68 -8.30
N TRP A 133 1.28 -8.68 -7.69
CA TRP A 133 0.22 -8.50 -6.72
C TRP A 133 0.67 -7.99 -5.35
N ASP A 134 1.94 -7.66 -5.30
CA ASP A 134 2.56 -6.84 -4.31
C ASP A 134 3.21 -5.71 -5.10
N VAL A 135 2.95 -4.44 -4.75
CA VAL A 135 3.48 -3.24 -5.44
C VAL A 135 5.01 -3.12 -5.32
N ILE A 136 5.71 -4.23 -5.03
CA ILE A 136 7.15 -4.40 -5.07
C ILE A 136 7.47 -5.19 -6.35
N THR A 137 7.88 -4.42 -7.36
CA THR A 137 8.23 -4.76 -8.76
C THR A 137 9.34 -5.81 -8.96
N GLU A 138 9.53 -6.78 -8.07
CA GLU A 138 10.77 -7.59 -8.02
C GLU A 138 10.56 -9.11 -8.06
N ARG A 139 9.32 -9.57 -8.28
CA ARG A 139 9.03 -11.01 -8.44
C ARG A 139 8.23 -11.27 -9.72
N THR A 140 8.73 -12.21 -10.52
CA THR A 140 8.03 -12.72 -11.70
C THR A 140 7.05 -13.86 -11.35
N ASP A 141 7.06 -14.35 -10.11
CA ASP A 141 6.20 -15.43 -9.64
C ASP A 141 4.96 -14.93 -8.88
N ARG A 142 3.81 -15.57 -9.14
CA ARG A 142 2.54 -15.34 -8.46
C ARG A 142 2.56 -16.03 -7.08
N SER A 143 3.14 -15.41 -6.05
CA SER A 143 3.14 -15.94 -4.67
C SER A 143 2.60 -14.92 -3.64
N TRP A 144 1.58 -15.33 -2.86
CA TRP A 144 0.86 -14.45 -1.91
C TRP A 144 1.27 -14.57 -0.45
N SER A 145 2.08 -15.57 -0.08
CA SER A 145 2.61 -15.63 1.27
C SER A 145 3.70 -14.56 1.42
N ARG A 146 3.33 -13.43 2.00
CA ARG A 146 4.30 -12.63 2.72
C ARG A 146 4.73 -13.43 3.94
N LEU A 147 6.00 -13.32 4.27
CA LEU A 147 6.51 -13.91 5.49
C LEU A 147 6.09 -13.02 6.63
N GLY A 148 5.12 -13.46 7.42
CA GLY A 148 4.93 -12.94 8.77
C GLY A 148 6.26 -12.98 9.54
N THR A 149 6.91 -11.82 9.62
CA THR A 149 7.87 -11.40 10.64
C THR A 149 8.79 -12.49 11.22
N SER A 150 9.79 -12.89 10.44
CA SER A 150 11.20 -12.89 10.92
C SER A 150 12.22 -12.66 9.79
N GLY A 151 11.77 -12.09 8.68
CA GLY A 151 12.62 -11.68 7.55
C GLY A 151 11.92 -10.71 6.61
N GLY A 152 11.13 -9.78 7.15
CA GLY A 152 10.56 -8.69 6.35
C GLY A 152 11.66 -7.92 5.62
N HIS A 153 11.30 -7.18 4.57
CA HIS A 153 12.14 -6.11 4.06
C HIS A 153 12.48 -5.21 5.24
N VAL A 154 13.71 -5.35 5.75
CA VAL A 154 14.25 -4.43 6.72
C VAL A 154 14.22 -3.06 6.05
N ALA A 155 13.53 -2.09 6.65
CA ALA A 155 13.51 -0.74 6.09
C ALA A 155 14.96 -0.32 5.83
N ALA A 156 15.25 0.37 4.73
CA ALA A 156 16.65 0.67 4.36
C ALA A 156 17.41 1.37 5.52
N SER A 157 16.73 2.20 6.32
CA SER A 157 17.25 2.78 7.56
C SER A 157 17.55 1.78 8.67
N GLU A 158 16.70 0.77 8.85
CA GLU A 158 16.92 -0.32 9.80
C GLU A 158 18.03 -1.26 9.33
N LEU A 159 18.17 -1.48 8.02
CA LEU A 159 19.20 -2.35 7.46
C LEU A 159 20.57 -1.70 7.66
N VAL A 160 20.67 -0.41 7.38
CA VAL A 160 21.83 0.41 7.69
C VAL A 160 22.18 0.30 9.18
N LYS A 161 21.20 0.39 10.07
CA LYS A 161 21.41 0.25 11.52
C LYS A 161 21.92 -1.15 11.89
N PHE A 162 21.31 -2.21 11.36
CA PHE A 162 21.76 -3.58 11.63
C PHE A 162 23.17 -3.84 11.14
N VAL A 163 23.51 -3.38 9.93
CA VAL A 163 24.87 -3.52 9.40
C VAL A 163 25.86 -2.74 10.26
N ASP A 164 25.53 -1.52 10.68
CA ASP A 164 26.39 -0.71 11.56
C ASP A 164 26.62 -1.36 12.93
N ASP A 165 25.57 -1.94 13.53
CA ASP A 165 25.65 -2.70 14.77
C ASP A 165 26.48 -3.99 14.60
N GLU A 166 26.29 -4.72 13.49
CA GLU A 166 26.97 -5.98 13.18
C GLU A 166 28.45 -5.79 12.83
N LEU A 167 28.83 -4.66 12.19
CA LEU A 167 30.20 -4.34 11.82
C LEU A 167 31.16 -4.40 13.01
N ARG A 168 30.72 -3.97 14.20
CA ARG A 168 31.55 -4.01 15.42
C ARG A 168 31.91 -5.45 15.80
N PHE A 169 30.99 -6.39 15.61
CA PHE A 169 31.23 -7.81 15.86
C PHE A 169 32.13 -8.43 14.78
N ALA A 170 31.93 -8.07 13.52
CA ALA A 170 32.80 -8.49 12.41
C ALA A 170 34.25 -8.07 12.64
N TYR A 171 34.51 -6.81 13.00
CA TYR A 171 35.85 -6.33 13.35
C TYR A 171 36.42 -7.03 14.58
N SER A 172 35.61 -7.28 15.60
CA SER A 172 36.05 -8.01 16.79
C SER A 172 36.50 -9.44 16.47
N ILE A 173 35.77 -10.16 15.61
CA ILE A 173 36.12 -11.51 15.17
C ILE A 173 37.40 -11.50 14.33
N ARG A 174 37.54 -10.55 13.40
CA ARG A 174 38.77 -10.39 12.59
C ARG A 174 40.02 -10.15 13.43
N ARG A 175 39.87 -9.37 14.51
CA ARG A 175 40.96 -9.03 15.43
C ARG A 175 41.30 -10.19 16.38
N ASP A 176 40.28 -10.88 16.88
CA ASP A 176 40.40 -11.93 17.89
C ASP A 176 39.43 -13.09 17.58
N PRO A 177 39.79 -13.97 16.63
CA PRO A 177 38.98 -15.09 16.22
C PRO A 177 38.96 -16.16 17.32
N PHE A 178 37.80 -16.77 17.55
CA PHE A 178 37.64 -17.76 18.61
C PHE A 178 38.27 -19.11 18.19
N PHE A 179 39.26 -19.62 18.93
CA PHE A 179 40.13 -20.72 18.49
C PHE A 179 39.56 -22.16 18.68
N GLU A 180 38.32 -22.34 19.14
CA GLU A 180 37.80 -23.68 19.51
C GLU A 180 37.25 -24.52 18.34
N LEU A 181 37.12 -23.98 17.11
CA LEU A 181 36.39 -24.63 16.02
C LEU A 181 37.23 -25.52 15.07
N GLY A 182 38.49 -25.80 15.41
CA GLY A 182 39.31 -26.75 14.65
C GLY A 182 40.77 -26.81 15.09
N PRO A 183 41.54 -27.82 14.68
CA PRO A 183 42.96 -27.91 15.02
C PRO A 183 43.68 -26.66 14.48
N ARG A 184 44.66 -26.14 15.25
CA ARG A 184 45.53 -25.00 14.88
C ARG A 184 45.73 -24.98 13.37
N SER A 185 45.19 -23.94 12.73
CA SER A 185 45.26 -23.65 11.30
C SER A 185 46.38 -24.44 10.61
N ARG A 186 46.04 -25.47 9.82
CA ARG A 186 47.00 -25.98 8.84
C ARG A 186 47.43 -24.77 8.01
N ARG A 187 48.74 -24.57 7.82
CA ARG A 187 49.27 -23.42 7.05
C ARG A 187 48.44 -23.26 5.77
N ASN A 188 47.87 -22.07 5.58
CA ASN A 188 47.05 -21.66 4.41
C ASN A 188 45.57 -22.10 4.38
N VAL A 189 44.96 -22.54 5.48
CA VAL A 189 43.50 -22.74 5.55
C VAL A 189 42.85 -21.59 6.34
N PRO A 190 41.85 -20.88 5.79
CA PRO A 190 41.19 -19.80 6.49
C PRO A 190 40.44 -20.30 7.74
N LEU A 191 40.41 -19.47 8.78
CA LEU A 191 39.64 -19.77 9.99
C LEU A 191 38.14 -19.73 9.68
N PRO A 192 37.33 -20.71 10.14
CA PRO A 192 35.88 -20.71 9.91
C PRO A 192 35.17 -19.43 10.36
N GLU A 193 35.64 -18.78 11.41
CA GLU A 193 35.08 -17.53 11.95
C GLU A 193 35.34 -16.36 11.00
N ASN A 194 36.53 -16.30 10.41
CA ASN A 194 36.87 -15.30 9.41
C ASN A 194 36.11 -15.54 8.10
N ALA A 195 35.95 -16.81 7.71
CA ALA A 195 35.06 -17.17 6.61
C ALA A 195 33.63 -16.67 6.86
N ILE A 196 33.07 -16.85 8.07
CA ILE A 196 31.75 -16.31 8.41
C ILE A 196 31.69 -14.79 8.22
N VAL A 197 32.74 -14.05 8.60
CA VAL A 197 32.81 -12.60 8.38
C VAL A 197 32.79 -12.27 6.89
N SER A 198 33.58 -12.94 6.06
CA SER A 198 33.58 -12.75 4.60
C SER A 198 32.22 -13.04 3.97
N HIS A 199 31.62 -14.18 4.30
CA HIS A 199 30.30 -14.55 3.79
C HIS A 199 29.21 -13.59 4.27
N TRP A 200 29.32 -13.08 5.51
CA TRP A 200 28.36 -12.12 6.07
C TRP A 200 28.46 -10.79 5.34
N ALA A 201 29.70 -10.35 5.09
CA ALA A 201 29.98 -9.10 4.40
C ALA A 201 29.42 -9.12 2.98
N THR A 202 29.61 -10.21 2.22
CA THR A 202 29.00 -10.40 0.90
C THR A 202 27.47 -10.37 0.99
N ARG A 203 26.87 -11.13 1.91
CA ARG A 203 25.41 -11.20 2.06
C ARG A 203 24.78 -9.84 2.41
N ARG A 204 25.41 -9.05 3.30
CA ARG A 204 24.94 -7.70 3.65
C ARG A 204 25.22 -6.69 2.55
N HIS A 205 26.30 -6.86 1.79
CA HIS A 205 26.60 -6.02 0.62
C HIS A 205 25.48 -6.12 -0.42
N ASP A 206 25.04 -7.34 -0.76
CA ASP A 206 23.94 -7.58 -1.71
C ASP A 206 22.62 -6.98 -1.20
N GLN A 207 22.32 -7.13 0.10
CA GLN A 207 21.11 -6.57 0.70
C GLN A 207 21.11 -5.03 0.68
N LEU A 208 22.27 -4.43 0.94
CA LEU A 208 22.46 -2.98 0.86
C LEU A 208 22.37 -2.48 -0.59
N GLN A 209 22.91 -3.22 -1.57
CA GLN A 209 22.79 -2.88 -2.99
C GLN A 209 21.33 -2.80 -3.41
N HIS A 210 20.57 -3.86 -3.12
CA HIS A 210 19.16 -3.93 -3.47
C HIS A 210 18.32 -2.85 -2.76
N SER A 211 18.63 -2.54 -1.50
CA SER A 211 17.99 -1.43 -0.77
C SER A 211 18.38 -0.06 -1.35
N GLY A 212 19.63 0.07 -1.81
CA GLY A 212 20.15 1.24 -2.50
C GLY A 212 19.40 1.53 -3.79
N ASP A 213 19.13 0.49 -4.59
CA ASP A 213 18.36 0.61 -5.84
C ASP A 213 16.93 1.12 -5.59
N LYS A 214 16.28 0.65 -4.51
CA LYS A 214 14.95 1.15 -4.09
C LYS A 214 14.98 2.61 -3.68
N VAL A 215 15.93 2.99 -2.82
CA VAL A 215 16.13 4.38 -2.39
C VAL A 215 16.44 5.27 -3.60
N ALA A 216 17.20 4.78 -4.59
CA ALA A 216 17.50 5.51 -5.81
C ALA A 216 16.26 5.73 -6.69
N LYS A 217 15.39 4.73 -6.85
CA LYS A 217 14.10 4.88 -7.56
C LYS A 217 13.20 5.90 -6.87
N GLU A 218 13.05 5.81 -5.55
CA GLU A 218 12.24 6.76 -4.78
C GLU A 218 12.80 8.18 -4.86
N LEU A 219 14.13 8.34 -4.74
CA LEU A 219 14.82 9.61 -4.99
C LEU A 219 14.56 10.14 -6.39
N GLN A 220 14.57 9.29 -7.41
CA GLN A 220 14.30 9.68 -8.78
C GLN A 220 12.86 10.19 -8.90
N ILE A 221 11.88 9.48 -8.33
CA ILE A 221 10.47 9.91 -8.31
C ILE A 221 10.34 11.28 -7.64
N LEU A 222 10.87 11.45 -6.42
CA LEU A 222 10.79 12.72 -5.70
C LEU A 222 11.54 13.86 -6.40
N THR A 223 12.67 13.56 -7.05
CA THR A 223 13.43 14.56 -7.82
C THR A 223 12.64 15.00 -9.07
N HIS A 224 11.98 14.07 -9.76
CA HIS A 224 11.05 14.43 -10.85
C HIS A 224 9.89 15.25 -10.31
N LYS A 225 9.34 14.91 -9.14
CA LYS A 225 8.29 15.69 -8.49
C LYS A 225 8.76 17.12 -8.21
N VAL A 226 9.94 17.32 -7.64
CA VAL A 226 10.51 18.67 -7.40
C VAL A 226 10.75 19.45 -8.70
N ALA A 227 11.16 18.78 -9.78
CA ALA A 227 11.38 19.41 -11.07
C ALA A 227 10.09 19.91 -11.73
N ARG A 228 8.93 19.36 -11.37
CA ARG A 228 7.62 19.92 -11.70
C ARG A 228 7.44 21.15 -10.81
N HIS A 229 7.36 22.35 -11.37
CA HIS A 229 7.28 23.62 -10.63
C HIS A 229 6.26 23.52 -9.48
N ASN A 230 6.76 23.35 -8.25
CA ASN A 230 5.94 23.23 -7.05
C ASN A 230 5.98 24.57 -6.29
N PRO A 231 4.89 24.98 -5.63
CA PRO A 231 4.85 26.18 -4.80
C PRO A 231 5.78 26.06 -3.60
N GLY A 232 6.20 27.22 -3.08
CA GLY A 232 7.17 27.34 -1.97
C GLY A 232 6.82 26.58 -0.68
N GLY A 233 5.57 26.18 -0.45
CA GLY A 233 5.13 25.45 0.76
C GLY A 233 5.41 23.93 0.74
N ARG A 234 5.34 23.26 -0.42
CA ARG A 234 5.59 21.80 -0.56
C ARG A 234 7.06 21.47 -0.85
N LEU A 235 7.77 22.41 -1.47
CA LEU A 235 9.20 22.30 -1.76
C LEU A 235 10.06 21.96 -0.52
N PRO A 236 9.85 22.58 0.67
CA PRO A 236 10.63 22.26 1.86
C PRO A 236 10.47 20.81 2.35
N ASP A 237 9.27 20.25 2.29
CA ASP A 237 9.01 18.88 2.73
C ASP A 237 9.55 17.86 1.71
N LEU A 238 9.35 18.10 0.41
CA LEU A 238 9.96 17.31 -0.66
C LEU A 238 11.50 17.37 -0.58
N HIS A 239 12.08 18.56 -0.36
CA HIS A 239 13.52 18.72 -0.17
C HIS A 239 14.03 18.03 1.09
N ARG A 240 13.26 18.06 2.20
CA ARG A 240 13.60 17.34 3.43
C ARG A 240 13.64 15.84 3.20
N GLU A 241 12.66 15.33 2.48
CA GLU A 241 12.58 13.90 2.16
C GLU A 241 13.67 13.46 1.18
N ILE A 242 13.92 14.24 0.13
CA ILE A 242 15.08 14.04 -0.77
C ILE A 242 16.39 14.09 0.02
N HIS A 243 16.55 15.03 0.95
CA HIS A 243 17.74 15.12 1.78
C HIS A 243 17.90 13.88 2.67
N ARG A 244 16.80 13.41 3.29
CA ARG A 244 16.76 12.17 4.09
C ARG A 244 17.20 10.97 3.26
N LEU A 245 16.61 10.77 2.08
CA LEU A 245 16.92 9.65 1.21
C LEU A 245 18.34 9.76 0.60
N ARG A 246 18.83 10.97 0.27
CA ARG A 246 20.23 11.17 -0.16
C ARG A 246 21.22 10.86 0.96
N ALA A 247 20.91 11.22 2.20
CA ALA A 247 21.73 10.85 3.36
C ALA A 247 21.75 9.33 3.54
N LEU A 248 20.60 8.68 3.43
CA LEU A 248 20.47 7.23 3.50
C LEU A 248 21.25 6.52 2.38
N SER A 249 21.11 6.98 1.13
CA SER A 249 21.84 6.46 -0.04
C SER A 249 23.36 6.57 0.14
N ARG A 250 23.86 7.71 0.64
CA ARG A 250 25.28 7.87 0.97
C ARG A 250 25.74 6.88 2.04
N LYS A 251 24.93 6.67 3.10
CA LYS A 251 25.28 5.74 4.17
C LYS A 251 25.28 4.29 3.68
N ILE A 252 24.36 3.92 2.79
CA ILE A 252 24.35 2.61 2.11
C ILE A 252 25.66 2.42 1.34
N ALA A 253 26.07 3.39 0.51
CA ALA A 253 27.30 3.32 -0.27
C ALA A 253 28.57 3.24 0.62
N GLU A 254 28.62 3.99 1.72
CA GLU A 254 29.70 3.94 2.72
C GLU A 254 29.83 2.54 3.35
N LEU A 255 28.70 1.96 3.76
CA LEU A 255 28.66 0.62 4.33
C LEU A 255 29.04 -0.44 3.29
N GLN A 256 28.55 -0.35 2.05
CA GLN A 256 28.96 -1.24 0.97
C GLN A 256 30.47 -1.23 0.76
N GLY A 257 31.09 -0.04 0.71
CA GLY A 257 32.54 0.11 0.59
C GLY A 257 33.30 -0.44 1.80
N THR A 258 32.70 -0.40 2.99
CA THR A 258 33.27 -0.99 4.21
C THR A 258 33.19 -2.52 4.18
N LEU A 259 32.05 -3.07 3.77
CA LEU A 259 31.84 -4.52 3.65
C LEU A 259 32.74 -5.14 2.59
N SER A 260 32.93 -4.48 1.43
CA SER A 260 33.83 -4.97 0.39
C SER A 260 35.28 -5.13 0.87
N ARG A 261 35.73 -4.32 1.85
CA ARG A 261 37.08 -4.46 2.46
C ARG A 261 37.16 -5.60 3.47
N LEU A 262 36.03 -6.10 3.95
CA LEU A 262 35.95 -7.21 4.89
C LEU A 262 35.80 -8.56 4.17
N CYS A 263 35.57 -8.57 2.86
CA CYS A 263 35.54 -9.79 2.05
C CYS A 263 36.96 -10.23 1.67
N ASP A 264 37.23 -11.53 1.79
CA ASP A 264 38.42 -12.19 1.30
C ASP A 264 38.03 -13.38 0.41
N ASP A 265 38.56 -13.43 -0.82
CA ASP A 265 38.17 -14.42 -1.82
C ASP A 265 38.54 -15.86 -1.43
N VAL A 266 39.63 -16.05 -0.68
CA VAL A 266 40.08 -17.37 -0.21
C VAL A 266 39.14 -17.89 0.87
N GLU A 267 38.68 -17.00 1.75
CA GLU A 267 37.69 -17.30 2.79
C GLU A 267 36.31 -17.62 2.22
N LEU A 268 35.88 -16.96 1.14
CA LEU A 268 34.60 -17.24 0.48
C LEU A 268 34.54 -18.66 -0.12
N GLN A 269 35.69 -19.25 -0.48
CA GLN A 269 35.78 -20.63 -0.95
C GLN A 269 35.68 -21.66 0.18
N THR A 270 35.70 -21.21 1.44
CA THR A 270 35.56 -22.10 2.60
C THR A 270 34.08 -22.37 2.84
N GLY A 271 33.66 -23.64 2.71
CA GLY A 271 32.29 -24.07 3.01
C GLY A 271 31.99 -23.93 4.51
N ILE A 272 30.98 -23.13 4.85
CA ILE A 272 30.55 -22.92 6.23
C ILE A 272 29.37 -23.84 6.53
N TYR A 273 29.53 -24.70 7.52
CA TYR A 273 28.45 -25.49 8.10
C TYR A 273 28.19 -25.01 9.54
N PRO A 274 27.25 -24.08 9.75
CA PRO A 274 26.99 -23.51 11.06
C PRO A 274 26.35 -24.56 11.99
N GLY A 275 27.19 -25.26 12.75
CA GLY A 275 26.77 -26.19 13.81
C GLY A 275 26.49 -25.49 15.17
N PRO A 276 25.98 -26.23 16.17
CA PRO A 276 25.65 -25.69 17.51
C PRO A 276 26.80 -24.96 18.22
N ILE A 277 28.04 -25.29 17.85
CA ILE A 277 29.25 -24.71 18.43
C ILE A 277 29.48 -23.25 17.98
N PHE A 278 29.06 -22.88 16.76
CA PHE A 278 29.09 -21.49 16.27
C PHE A 278 28.07 -20.60 16.98
N GLN A 279 27.07 -21.21 17.64
CA GLN A 279 26.11 -20.49 18.45
C GLN A 279 26.60 -20.21 19.87
N ARG A 280 27.80 -20.66 20.28
CA ARG A 280 28.34 -20.38 21.63
C ARG A 280 28.90 -18.96 21.76
N ASP A 281 29.56 -18.45 20.72
CA ASP A 281 30.06 -17.06 20.68
C ASP A 281 28.93 -16.09 20.31
N TYR A 282 28.73 -15.07 21.14
CA TYR A 282 27.67 -14.10 20.93
C TYR A 282 27.89 -13.23 19.69
N ARG A 283 29.14 -12.96 19.29
CA ARG A 283 29.51 -12.17 18.11
C ARG A 283 29.12 -12.91 16.84
N LEU A 284 29.44 -14.21 16.77
CA LEU A 284 29.04 -15.07 15.66
C LEU A 284 27.52 -15.20 15.57
N ARG A 285 26.80 -15.33 16.70
CA ARG A 285 25.33 -15.31 16.72
C ARG A 285 24.74 -14.04 16.09
N GLN A 286 25.38 -12.88 16.26
CA GLN A 286 24.91 -11.64 15.65
C GLN A 286 25.10 -11.65 14.13
N LEU A 287 26.26 -12.10 13.63
CA LEU A 287 26.51 -12.18 12.19
C LEU A 287 25.66 -13.26 11.50
N LEU A 288 25.40 -14.37 12.18
CA LEU A 288 24.58 -15.46 11.66
C LEU A 288 23.14 -15.05 11.34
N ARG A 289 22.66 -13.92 11.86
CA ARG A 289 21.36 -13.33 11.51
C ARG A 289 21.23 -12.98 10.03
N ALA A 290 22.34 -12.64 9.35
CA ALA A 290 22.32 -12.34 7.92
C ALA A 290 22.04 -13.57 7.04
N PHE A 291 22.28 -14.78 7.58
CA PHE A 291 22.15 -16.06 6.88
C PHE A 291 20.98 -16.90 7.36
N ALA A 292 20.27 -16.46 8.40
CA ALA A 292 18.98 -17.06 8.73
C ALA A 292 18.18 -17.14 7.42
N PRO A 293 17.73 -18.35 7.02
CA PRO A 293 17.00 -18.50 5.77
C PRO A 293 15.87 -17.48 5.78
N ARG A 294 15.74 -16.75 4.67
CA ARG A 294 14.53 -15.96 4.47
C ARG A 294 13.42 -17.01 4.54
N LEU A 295 12.43 -16.85 5.42
CA LEU A 295 11.29 -17.78 5.47
C LEU A 295 10.65 -18.01 4.08
N SER A 296 10.93 -17.16 3.07
CA SER A 296 10.46 -17.26 1.67
C SER A 296 11.06 -18.43 0.91
N GLU A 297 12.16 -19.02 1.38
CA GLU A 297 12.84 -20.13 0.72
C GLU A 297 12.30 -21.50 1.19
N ALA A 298 11.43 -21.52 2.20
CA ALA A 298 10.79 -22.74 2.71
C ALA A 298 9.26 -22.57 2.74
N LEU A 299 8.61 -22.69 1.57
CA LEU A 299 7.15 -22.79 1.52
C LEU A 299 6.73 -24.19 1.97
N SER A 300 6.06 -24.27 3.12
CA SER A 300 5.32 -25.45 3.53
C SER A 300 4.09 -25.66 2.63
N ALA A 301 3.58 -26.90 2.54
CA ALA A 301 2.37 -27.22 1.77
C ALA A 301 1.13 -26.41 2.22
N ILE A 302 1.09 -25.97 3.48
CA ILE A 302 0.04 -25.10 4.03
C ILE A 302 0.17 -23.67 3.49
N GLU A 303 1.38 -23.19 3.21
CA GLU A 303 1.63 -21.88 2.62
C GLU A 303 1.39 -21.85 1.11
N SER A 304 1.59 -22.97 0.42
CA SER A 304 1.11 -23.16 -0.96
C SER A 304 -0.42 -23.11 -1.07
N ALA A 305 -1.16 -23.47 -0.02
CA ALA A 305 -2.60 -23.26 0.01
C ALA A 305 -2.97 -21.78 0.29
N ARG A 306 -2.12 -21.04 1.03
CA ARG A 306 -2.25 -19.58 1.24
C ARG A 306 -1.91 -18.77 -0.01
N SER A 307 -1.05 -19.31 -0.89
CA SER A 307 -0.78 -18.75 -2.22
C SER A 307 -1.96 -18.86 -3.20
N HIS A 308 -3.19 -18.99 -2.70
CA HIS A 308 -4.42 -18.67 -3.42
C HIS A 308 -5.09 -17.34 -3.03
N TYR A 309 -4.76 -16.70 -1.89
CA TYR A 309 -5.44 -15.48 -1.43
C TYR A 309 -4.51 -14.29 -1.28
N PRO A 310 -4.88 -13.09 -1.74
CA PRO A 310 -3.89 -12.03 -1.97
C PRO A 310 -3.72 -11.09 -0.76
N PRO A 311 -2.48 -10.71 -0.32
CA PRO A 311 -2.27 -9.72 0.72
C PRO A 311 -2.32 -8.32 0.10
N ILE A 312 -3.51 -7.78 -0.14
CA ILE A 312 -3.64 -6.55 -0.93
C ILE A 312 -4.01 -5.36 -0.04
N TYR A 313 -3.35 -4.23 -0.31
CA TYR A 313 -3.95 -2.91 -0.14
C TYR A 313 -5.04 -2.75 -1.21
N LEU A 314 -6.19 -3.42 -1.04
CA LEU A 314 -7.26 -3.44 -2.04
C LEU A 314 -7.74 -2.03 -2.39
N ASN A 315 -7.54 -1.04 -1.52
CA ASN A 315 -7.87 0.36 -1.79
C ASN A 315 -7.07 0.91 -2.97
N THR A 316 -5.74 0.80 -2.97
CA THR A 316 -4.90 1.27 -4.09
C THR A 316 -5.18 0.49 -5.37
N LEU A 317 -5.45 -0.82 -5.24
CA LEU A 317 -5.86 -1.61 -6.40
C LEU A 317 -7.22 -1.14 -6.95
N TRP A 318 -8.17 -0.82 -6.07
CA TRP A 318 -9.48 -0.30 -6.42
C TRP A 318 -9.40 1.09 -7.05
N GLU A 319 -8.57 1.97 -6.51
CA GLU A 319 -8.27 3.30 -7.03
C GLU A 319 -7.72 3.21 -8.46
N LEU A 320 -6.67 2.41 -8.69
CA LEU A 320 -6.09 2.22 -10.02
C LEU A 320 -7.06 1.51 -10.99
N TRP A 321 -7.72 0.44 -10.54
CA TRP A 321 -8.72 -0.25 -11.36
C TRP A 321 -9.89 0.67 -11.73
N GLY A 322 -10.28 1.57 -10.84
CA GLY A 322 -11.31 2.58 -11.12
C GLY A 322 -10.93 3.48 -12.30
N ALA A 323 -9.66 3.88 -12.42
CA ALA A 323 -9.17 4.63 -13.58
C ALA A 323 -9.22 3.79 -14.87
N VAL A 324 -8.80 2.51 -14.79
CA VAL A 324 -8.90 1.56 -15.92
C VAL A 324 -10.35 1.37 -16.35
N TRP A 325 -11.27 1.23 -15.39
CA TRP A 325 -12.69 1.11 -15.67
C TRP A 325 -13.24 2.35 -16.39
N LEU A 326 -12.92 3.57 -15.91
CA LEU A 326 -13.30 4.82 -16.57
C LEU A 326 -12.78 4.88 -18.01
N ALA A 327 -11.50 4.55 -18.24
CA ALA A 327 -10.92 4.52 -19.58
C ALA A 327 -11.62 3.51 -20.50
N LYS A 328 -11.96 2.32 -19.98
CA LYS A 328 -12.73 1.32 -20.73
C LYS A 328 -14.13 1.80 -21.08
N GLU A 329 -14.81 2.50 -20.19
CA GLU A 329 -16.13 3.09 -20.47
C GLU A 329 -16.05 4.15 -21.59
N PHE A 330 -15.05 5.02 -21.57
CA PHE A 330 -14.82 5.98 -22.65
C PHE A 330 -14.56 5.28 -23.99
N ARG A 331 -13.80 4.18 -24.00
CA ARG A 331 -13.61 3.36 -25.21
C ARG A 331 -14.87 2.67 -25.68
N ARG A 332 -15.73 2.20 -24.76
CA ARG A 332 -17.06 1.65 -25.10
C ARG A 332 -17.93 2.68 -25.81
N TRP A 333 -17.76 3.96 -25.52
CA TRP A 333 -18.46 5.05 -26.21
C TRP A 333 -17.77 5.48 -27.52
N GLY A 334 -16.74 4.76 -27.98
CA GLY A 334 -16.09 4.99 -29.26
C GLY A 334 -14.91 5.95 -29.23
N PHE A 335 -14.40 6.32 -28.04
CA PHE A 335 -13.14 7.05 -27.95
C PHE A 335 -11.94 6.11 -28.16
N VAL A 336 -10.91 6.60 -28.83
CA VAL A 336 -9.68 5.85 -29.12
C VAL A 336 -8.48 6.60 -28.58
N GLY A 337 -7.53 5.88 -27.98
CA GLY A 337 -6.29 6.47 -27.48
C GLY A 337 -5.53 5.57 -26.53
N SER A 338 -4.36 6.04 -26.12
CA SER A 338 -3.38 5.30 -25.32
C SER A 338 -3.30 5.81 -23.88
N CYS A 339 -2.87 4.92 -23.00
CA CYS A 339 -2.36 5.28 -21.68
C CYS A 339 -0.93 5.82 -21.83
N PHE A 340 -0.64 6.93 -21.16
CA PHE A 340 0.67 7.52 -21.00
C PHE A 340 1.14 7.19 -19.60
N VAL A 341 2.25 6.48 -19.54
CA VAL A 341 2.78 5.96 -18.30
C VAL A 341 4.23 6.44 -18.17
N ASN A 342 4.56 7.06 -17.04
CA ASN A 342 5.97 7.30 -16.71
C ASN A 342 6.60 5.95 -16.34
N PRO A 343 7.67 5.49 -17.01
CA PRO A 343 8.27 4.17 -16.76
C PRO A 343 8.68 3.92 -15.30
N VAL A 344 8.89 4.99 -14.53
CA VAL A 344 9.31 4.93 -13.12
C VAL A 344 8.12 4.87 -12.14
N ASP A 345 6.90 5.20 -12.58
CA ASP A 345 5.74 5.49 -11.71
C ASP A 345 4.44 4.77 -12.13
N MET A 346 4.56 3.67 -12.90
CA MET A 346 3.45 3.11 -13.68
C MET A 346 2.19 2.71 -12.91
N LEU A 347 2.33 2.35 -11.63
CA LEU A 347 1.24 1.90 -10.77
C LEU A 347 0.75 2.98 -9.78
N HIS A 348 1.44 4.12 -9.74
CA HIS A 348 1.14 5.22 -8.81
C HIS A 348 0.56 6.42 -9.50
N SER A 349 0.85 6.63 -10.79
CA SER A 349 0.18 7.67 -11.58
C SER A 349 0.18 7.33 -13.07
N CYS A 350 -0.96 7.58 -13.73
CA CYS A 350 -1.12 7.30 -15.15
C CYS A 350 -2.18 8.22 -15.76
N SER A 351 -2.05 8.46 -17.06
CA SER A 351 -2.89 9.41 -17.78
C SER A 351 -3.38 8.80 -19.08
N TRP A 352 -4.66 8.91 -19.41
CA TRP A 352 -5.21 8.51 -20.69
C TRP A 352 -5.58 9.76 -21.47
N ARG A 353 -5.28 9.76 -22.77
CA ARG A 353 -5.82 10.75 -23.70
C ARG A 353 -6.57 10.01 -24.80
N LEU A 354 -7.87 10.20 -24.83
CA LEU A 354 -8.80 9.49 -25.69
C LEU A 354 -9.53 10.51 -26.58
N GLN A 355 -9.67 10.21 -27.86
CA GLN A 355 -10.25 11.12 -28.85
C GLN A 355 -11.36 10.45 -29.65
N ARG A 356 -12.40 11.22 -29.96
CA ARG A 356 -13.49 10.83 -30.87
C ARG A 356 -13.94 12.05 -31.67
N GLY A 357 -13.53 12.12 -32.94
CA GLY A 357 -13.72 13.33 -33.75
C GLY A 357 -13.02 14.53 -33.11
N ASP A 358 -13.76 15.61 -32.93
CA ASP A 358 -13.28 16.86 -32.31
C ASP A 358 -13.41 16.89 -30.77
N ILE A 359 -13.80 15.77 -30.16
CA ILE A 359 -13.92 15.64 -28.71
C ILE A 359 -12.71 14.90 -28.16
N VAL A 360 -12.06 15.50 -27.16
CA VAL A 360 -10.93 14.90 -26.44
C VAL A 360 -11.30 14.73 -24.98
N MET A 361 -11.13 13.52 -24.46
CA MET A 361 -11.23 13.19 -23.04
C MET A 361 -9.85 12.80 -22.52
N GLU A 362 -9.39 13.51 -21.51
CA GLU A 362 -8.16 13.18 -20.78
C GLU A 362 -8.51 12.78 -19.35
N LEU A 363 -8.05 11.61 -18.93
CA LEU A 363 -8.23 11.07 -17.58
C LEU A 363 -6.86 11.00 -16.91
N ASP A 364 -6.70 11.66 -15.78
CA ASP A 364 -5.47 11.62 -14.98
C ASP A 364 -5.77 10.93 -13.64
N TYR A 365 -5.13 9.78 -13.41
CA TYR A 365 -5.10 9.09 -12.13
C TYR A 365 -3.96 9.60 -11.27
N GLU A 366 -4.25 9.94 -10.02
CA GLU A 366 -3.31 10.55 -9.07
C GLU A 366 -2.66 11.79 -9.70
N ALA A 367 -3.52 12.73 -10.10
CA ALA A 367 -3.14 13.90 -10.90
C ALA A 367 -2.23 14.90 -10.13
N GLU A 368 -2.24 14.85 -8.81
CA GLU A 368 -1.47 15.70 -7.88
C GLU A 368 -1.51 17.20 -8.24
N PRO A 369 -2.67 17.89 -8.08
CA PRO A 369 -2.75 19.33 -8.35
C PRO A 369 -1.67 20.13 -7.61
N ALA A 370 -1.05 21.07 -8.33
CA ALA A 370 -0.09 21.99 -7.75
C ALA A 370 -0.82 22.93 -6.80
N LEU A 371 -0.36 23.03 -5.55
CA LEU A 371 -0.91 24.01 -4.62
C LEU A 371 -0.75 25.43 -5.19
N ILE A 372 -1.50 26.40 -4.75
CA ILE A 372 -1.26 27.80 -5.11
C ILE A 372 -0.20 28.40 -4.18
N ASP A 373 0.79 29.11 -4.74
CA ASP A 373 1.71 29.90 -3.91
C ASP A 373 1.04 31.19 -3.41
N TYR A 374 0.37 31.10 -2.26
CA TYR A 374 -0.28 32.26 -1.64
C TYR A 374 0.69 33.38 -1.26
N SER A 375 1.98 33.12 -1.10
CA SER A 375 2.96 34.16 -0.76
C SER A 375 3.23 35.14 -1.91
N ARG A 376 2.98 34.70 -3.14
CA ARG A 376 3.18 35.49 -4.36
C ARG A 376 1.89 36.13 -4.86
N ILE A 377 0.74 35.80 -4.26
CA ILE A 377 -0.55 36.33 -4.68
C ILE A 377 -0.76 37.73 -4.09
N PRO A 378 -0.99 38.75 -4.94
CA PRO A 378 -1.37 40.07 -4.47
C PRO A 378 -2.69 40.03 -3.70
N PRO A 379 -2.92 40.96 -2.76
CA PRO A 379 -4.20 41.11 -2.09
C PRO A 379 -5.38 41.21 -3.08
N ALA A 380 -6.57 40.79 -2.64
CA ALA A 380 -7.75 40.70 -3.50
C ALA A 380 -8.10 42.02 -4.23
N HIS A 381 -7.82 43.17 -3.60
CA HIS A 381 -8.09 44.50 -4.16
C HIS A 381 -7.12 44.90 -5.29
N ASP A 382 -5.89 44.38 -5.29
CA ASP A 382 -4.88 44.72 -6.31
C ASP A 382 -4.98 43.81 -7.54
N ARG A 383 -5.39 42.55 -7.36
CA ARG A 383 -5.44 41.55 -8.44
C ARG A 383 -6.70 41.60 -9.30
N GLY A 384 -7.82 42.11 -8.78
CA GLY A 384 -9.09 42.24 -9.52
C GLY A 384 -9.73 40.91 -9.98
N MET A 385 -9.20 39.76 -9.60
CA MET A 385 -9.68 38.41 -9.96
C MET A 385 -9.50 37.43 -8.80
N PRO A 386 -10.07 36.21 -8.82
CA PRO A 386 -9.87 35.27 -7.73
C PRO A 386 -8.46 34.62 -7.75
N ALA A 387 -8.09 33.98 -6.63
CA ALA A 387 -6.71 33.54 -6.37
C ALA A 387 -6.21 32.51 -7.37
N LEU A 388 -7.08 31.58 -7.77
CA LEU A 388 -6.74 30.46 -8.62
C LEU A 388 -6.56 30.91 -10.07
N GLU A 389 -7.40 31.83 -10.54
CA GLU A 389 -7.31 32.49 -11.85
C GLU A 389 -6.02 33.29 -11.95
N TRP A 390 -5.69 34.06 -10.90
CA TRP A 390 -4.43 34.79 -10.87
C TRP A 390 -3.24 33.83 -10.86
N ALA A 391 -3.29 32.77 -10.05
CA ALA A 391 -2.22 31.79 -9.95
C ALA A 391 -1.96 31.08 -11.28
N ALA A 392 -3.00 30.65 -11.98
CA ALA A 392 -2.87 29.97 -13.26
C ALA A 392 -2.23 30.84 -14.36
N LEU A 393 -2.42 32.16 -14.31
CA LEU A 393 -1.85 33.10 -15.28
C LEU A 393 -0.43 33.55 -14.92
N ASN A 394 -0.04 33.49 -13.65
CA ASN A 394 1.19 34.14 -13.14
C ASN A 394 2.17 33.19 -12.43
N GLN A 395 1.79 31.93 -12.19
CA GLN A 395 2.65 30.92 -11.60
C GLN A 395 3.05 29.87 -12.65
N GLU A 396 4.30 29.42 -12.61
CA GLU A 396 4.80 28.35 -13.47
C GLU A 396 4.23 27.00 -13.01
N PHE A 397 3.84 26.15 -13.96
CA PHE A 397 3.28 24.82 -13.69
C PHE A 397 3.79 23.78 -14.70
N ASP A 398 3.56 22.50 -14.40
CA ASP A 398 3.87 21.41 -15.34
C ASP A 398 2.85 21.42 -16.50
N PRO A 399 3.27 21.69 -17.75
CA PRO A 399 2.35 21.70 -18.89
C PRO A 399 1.68 20.34 -19.14
N ASN A 400 2.28 19.24 -18.65
CA ASN A 400 1.69 17.91 -18.77
C ASN A 400 0.64 17.62 -17.69
N ARG A 401 0.63 18.39 -16.61
CA ARG A 401 -0.33 18.28 -15.49
C ARG A 401 -0.78 19.67 -15.06
N PRO A 402 -1.62 20.32 -15.87
CA PRO A 402 -1.96 21.73 -15.71
C PRO A 402 -3.04 21.97 -14.63
N TYR A 403 -2.86 21.40 -13.44
CA TYR A 403 -3.85 21.44 -12.36
C TYR A 403 -3.39 22.28 -11.19
N PHE A 404 -4.28 23.13 -10.69
CA PHE A 404 -4.07 23.95 -9.50
C PHE A 404 -5.04 23.55 -8.39
N GLY A 405 -4.55 23.54 -7.16
CA GLY A 405 -5.31 23.34 -5.93
C GLY A 405 -5.16 24.54 -5.01
N SER A 406 -6.27 25.06 -4.47
CA SER A 406 -6.23 26.15 -3.48
C SER A 406 -5.96 25.66 -2.06
N GLU A 407 -5.87 24.36 -1.81
CA GLU A 407 -5.69 23.77 -0.48
C GLU A 407 -4.54 22.76 -0.44
N GLU A 408 -3.85 22.69 0.71
CA GLU A 408 -2.69 21.79 0.90
C GLU A 408 -3.05 20.30 0.74
N ARG A 409 -4.28 19.94 1.12
CA ARG A 409 -4.83 18.57 1.06
C ARG A 409 -5.73 18.38 -0.15
N CYS A 410 -5.28 18.82 -1.31
CA CYS A 410 -5.99 18.63 -2.56
C CYS A 410 -5.33 17.50 -3.38
N SER A 411 -5.85 16.28 -3.24
CA SER A 411 -5.34 15.09 -3.93
C SER A 411 -6.53 14.20 -4.33
N PRO A 412 -7.27 14.57 -5.39
CA PRO A 412 -8.27 13.70 -5.97
C PRO A 412 -7.61 12.52 -6.69
N ASP A 413 -8.22 11.34 -6.57
CA ASP A 413 -7.76 10.14 -7.28
C ASP A 413 -7.91 10.32 -8.80
N TYR A 414 -8.95 11.04 -9.25
CA TYR A 414 -9.25 11.22 -10.67
C TYR A 414 -9.50 12.68 -11.05
N LEU A 415 -8.90 13.12 -12.15
CA LEU A 415 -9.32 14.31 -12.89
C LEU A 415 -9.67 13.94 -14.33
N ILE A 416 -10.83 14.39 -14.80
CA ILE A 416 -11.24 14.20 -16.21
C ILE A 416 -11.39 15.57 -16.86
N ARG A 417 -10.62 15.81 -17.92
CA ARG A 417 -10.75 16.97 -18.80
C ARG A 417 -11.53 16.56 -20.03
N ILE A 418 -12.54 17.35 -20.37
CA ILE A 418 -13.31 17.18 -21.59
C ILE A 418 -13.12 18.44 -22.43
N THR A 419 -12.61 18.28 -23.64
CA THR A 419 -12.53 19.36 -24.63
C THR A 419 -13.48 19.03 -25.76
N THR A 420 -14.45 19.92 -26.00
CA THR A 420 -15.40 19.85 -27.11
C THR A 420 -15.28 21.13 -27.96
N PRO A 421 -15.88 21.17 -29.16
CA PRO A 421 -16.01 22.41 -29.92
C PRO A 421 -16.78 23.52 -29.18
N ALA A 422 -17.64 23.15 -28.22
CA ALA A 422 -18.43 24.10 -27.44
C ALA A 422 -17.68 24.66 -26.22
N GLY A 423 -16.65 23.96 -25.73
CA GLY A 423 -15.86 24.43 -24.60
C GLY A 423 -15.01 23.37 -23.92
N ARG A 424 -14.49 23.74 -22.76
CA ARG A 424 -13.66 22.90 -21.89
C ARG A 424 -14.40 22.66 -20.58
N MET A 425 -14.44 21.41 -20.12
CA MET A 425 -15.06 21.02 -18.85
C MET A 425 -14.07 20.21 -18.01
N LEU A 426 -14.17 20.37 -16.69
CA LEU A 426 -13.39 19.62 -15.72
C LEU A 426 -14.32 18.84 -14.78
N MET A 427 -13.96 17.59 -14.52
CA MET A 427 -14.60 16.73 -13.52
C MET A 427 -13.54 16.24 -12.54
N VAL A 428 -13.97 15.98 -11.31
CA VAL A 428 -13.13 15.48 -10.22
C VAL A 428 -13.78 14.28 -9.57
N GLY A 429 -12.95 13.26 -9.33
CA GLY A 429 -13.37 12.01 -8.74
C GLY A 429 -12.45 11.53 -7.63
N ASP A 430 -13.01 10.68 -6.79
CA ASP A 430 -12.31 10.01 -5.70
C ASP A 430 -12.84 8.56 -5.61
N ALA A 431 -12.07 7.63 -5.07
CA ALA A 431 -12.46 6.26 -4.86
C ALA A 431 -12.46 5.89 -3.38
N CYS A 432 -13.31 4.94 -3.03
CA CYS A 432 -13.39 4.44 -1.67
C CYS A 432 -13.86 3.00 -1.66
N LEU A 433 -12.91 2.09 -1.45
CA LEU A 433 -13.23 0.75 -1.03
C LEU A 433 -13.40 0.77 0.50
N ALA A 434 -14.63 0.96 0.98
CA ALA A 434 -14.98 0.89 2.39
C ALA A 434 -16.32 0.18 2.58
N SER A 435 -16.58 -0.36 3.78
CA SER A 435 -17.90 -0.89 4.09
C SER A 435 -18.89 0.26 4.30
N PRO A 436 -20.10 0.21 3.70
CA PRO A 436 -21.14 1.22 3.92
C PRO A 436 -21.48 1.44 5.40
N LYS A 437 -21.31 0.40 6.23
CA LYS A 437 -21.57 0.45 7.69
C LYS A 437 -20.53 1.24 8.49
N HIS A 438 -19.39 1.58 7.92
CA HIS A 438 -18.28 2.20 8.64
C HIS A 438 -17.84 3.55 8.07
N HIS A 439 -18.31 3.93 6.88
CA HIS A 439 -17.95 5.17 6.20
C HIS A 439 -18.95 6.29 6.48
N GLY A 440 -18.48 7.50 6.83
CA GLY A 440 -19.34 8.69 6.94
C GLY A 440 -20.43 8.71 8.03
N ILE A 441 -20.56 7.68 8.87
CA ILE A 441 -21.61 7.58 9.90
C ILE A 441 -21.31 8.40 11.16
N THR A 442 -20.05 8.42 11.60
CA THR A 442 -19.65 9.05 12.89
C THR A 442 -19.23 10.52 12.73
N ASN A 443 -18.66 10.87 11.58
CA ASN A 443 -18.32 12.24 11.21
C ASN A 443 -18.65 12.42 9.73
N ARG A 444 -19.60 13.32 9.43
CA ARG A 444 -20.03 13.57 8.04
C ARG A 444 -18.89 14.11 7.19
N LEU A 445 -17.95 14.86 7.79
CA LEU A 445 -16.77 15.40 7.11
C LEU A 445 -15.77 14.32 6.67
N ASP A 446 -15.90 13.09 7.16
CA ASP A 446 -15.04 11.97 6.75
C ASP A 446 -15.62 11.21 5.54
N SER A 447 -16.74 11.67 4.97
CA SER A 447 -17.33 11.05 3.78
C SER A 447 -16.71 11.62 2.50
N LYS A 448 -16.33 10.71 1.60
CA LYS A 448 -15.70 11.02 0.31
C LYS A 448 -16.53 12.00 -0.56
N PRO A 449 -17.88 11.96 -0.57
CA PRO A 449 -18.66 12.98 -1.25
C PRO A 449 -18.40 14.42 -0.78
N TYR A 450 -18.17 14.66 0.52
CA TYR A 450 -17.76 15.99 0.99
C TYR A 450 -16.33 16.34 0.56
N THR A 451 -15.42 15.36 0.58
CA THR A 451 -14.06 15.55 0.08
C THR A 451 -14.05 15.95 -1.40
N VAL A 452 -14.82 15.25 -2.23
CA VAL A 452 -14.98 15.57 -3.66
C VAL A 452 -15.63 16.92 -3.84
N GLU A 453 -16.62 17.27 -3.02
CA GLU A 453 -17.25 18.58 -3.11
C GLU A 453 -16.27 19.71 -2.78
N ASN A 454 -15.40 19.51 -1.79
CA ASN A 454 -14.32 20.43 -1.52
C ASN A 454 -13.37 20.54 -2.73
N TYR A 455 -12.94 19.41 -3.30
CA TYR A 455 -12.09 19.38 -4.49
C TYR A 455 -12.70 20.15 -5.66
N ARG A 456 -14.02 20.06 -5.88
CA ARG A 456 -14.70 20.80 -6.95
C ARG A 456 -14.55 22.32 -6.81
N ARG A 457 -14.47 22.83 -5.58
CA ARG A 457 -14.30 24.26 -5.29
C ARG A 457 -12.83 24.68 -5.37
N THR A 458 -11.92 23.77 -5.03
CA THR A 458 -10.51 24.08 -4.82
C THR A 458 -9.61 23.73 -6.00
N VAL A 459 -10.05 22.85 -6.92
CA VAL A 459 -9.29 22.44 -8.10
C VAL A 459 -9.67 23.28 -9.32
N GLY A 460 -8.67 23.65 -10.12
CA GLY A 460 -8.88 24.18 -11.47
C GLY A 460 -7.87 23.62 -12.46
N TRP A 461 -8.26 23.61 -13.72
CA TRP A 461 -7.41 23.26 -14.85
C TRP A 461 -6.99 24.54 -15.59
N ALA A 462 -5.69 24.81 -15.66
CA ALA A 462 -5.15 25.91 -16.44
C ALA A 462 -5.06 25.54 -17.92
N ALA A 463 -5.77 26.29 -18.76
CA ALA A 463 -5.88 26.01 -20.17
C ALA A 463 -5.60 27.29 -20.95
N GLU A 464 -4.33 27.48 -21.35
CA GLU A 464 -3.76 28.61 -22.13
C GLU A 464 -4.18 30.00 -21.62
N ASP A 465 -5.41 30.43 -21.91
CA ASP A 465 -5.90 31.79 -21.65
C ASP A 465 -6.91 31.84 -20.48
N GLN A 466 -7.28 30.68 -19.91
CA GLN A 466 -8.33 30.60 -18.91
C GLN A 466 -8.11 29.48 -17.89
N VAL A 467 -8.78 29.61 -16.75
CA VAL A 467 -8.94 28.52 -15.80
C VAL A 467 -10.30 27.88 -15.99
N VAL A 468 -10.29 26.58 -16.27
CA VAL A 468 -11.48 25.74 -16.28
C VAL A 468 -11.72 25.23 -14.86
N ARG A 469 -12.76 25.76 -14.21
CA ARG A 469 -13.22 25.26 -12.90
C ARG A 469 -13.95 23.94 -13.07
N CYS A 470 -14.01 23.14 -12.00
CA CYS A 470 -14.80 21.92 -12.01
C CYS A 470 -16.28 22.26 -12.24
N HIS A 471 -16.94 21.50 -13.12
CA HIS A 471 -18.36 21.68 -13.41
C HIS A 471 -19.20 21.45 -12.13
N PRO A 472 -20.33 22.18 -11.92
CA PRO A 472 -21.20 21.98 -10.76
C PRO A 472 -21.84 20.58 -10.63
N LEU A 473 -21.81 19.79 -11.69
CA LEU A 473 -22.20 18.38 -11.66
C LEU A 473 -21.00 17.44 -11.78
N GLY A 474 -19.78 17.96 -11.94
CA GLY A 474 -18.57 17.21 -12.26
C GLY A 474 -17.95 16.43 -11.11
N GLY A 475 -18.63 16.26 -9.99
CA GLY A 475 -18.13 15.45 -8.86
C GLY A 475 -18.65 14.03 -8.94
N PHE A 476 -17.76 13.05 -8.75
CA PHE A 476 -18.17 11.66 -8.61
C PHE A 476 -17.33 10.89 -7.59
N VAL A 477 -17.88 9.80 -7.05
CA VAL A 477 -17.13 8.87 -6.19
C VAL A 477 -17.32 7.43 -6.66
N LEU A 478 -16.22 6.68 -6.77
CA LEU A 478 -16.23 5.24 -7.03
C LEU A 478 -16.34 4.45 -5.72
N TYR A 479 -17.49 3.81 -5.51
CA TYR A 479 -17.77 2.92 -4.39
C TYR A 479 -17.91 1.46 -4.85
N PRO A 480 -17.66 0.46 -4.00
CA PRO A 480 -17.96 -0.92 -4.33
C PRO A 480 -19.48 -1.15 -4.40
N PRO A 481 -19.95 -2.12 -5.20
CA PRO A 481 -21.35 -2.48 -5.26
C PRO A 481 -21.86 -3.06 -3.92
N PRO A 482 -23.19 -3.08 -3.70
CA PRO A 482 -24.25 -2.57 -4.58
C PRO A 482 -24.56 -1.07 -4.33
N ALA A 483 -25.15 -0.39 -5.31
CA ALA A 483 -25.38 1.06 -5.26
C ALA A 483 -26.36 1.49 -4.15
N GLU A 484 -27.36 0.64 -3.84
CA GLU A 484 -28.38 0.91 -2.84
C GLU A 484 -27.80 1.03 -1.43
N ALA A 485 -26.68 0.34 -1.17
CA ALA A 485 -25.99 0.41 0.11
C ALA A 485 -25.44 1.82 0.42
N TRP A 486 -25.29 2.65 -0.61
CA TRP A 486 -24.74 4.01 -0.55
C TRP A 486 -25.80 5.10 -0.72
N ALA A 487 -27.07 4.75 -0.91
CA ALA A 487 -28.14 5.70 -1.22
C ALA A 487 -28.29 6.81 -0.17
N TYR A 488 -27.97 6.52 1.11
CA TYR A 488 -28.02 7.53 2.18
C TYR A 488 -27.02 8.68 1.98
N LEU A 489 -25.90 8.45 1.26
CA LEU A 489 -24.91 9.50 0.97
C LEU A 489 -25.44 10.52 -0.04
N GLN A 490 -26.35 10.12 -0.92
CA GLN A 490 -26.98 11.03 -1.90
C GLN A 490 -27.92 12.06 -1.23
N GLN A 491 -28.34 11.77 0.01
CA GLN A 491 -29.22 12.64 0.79
C GLN A 491 -28.43 13.62 1.69
N LEU A 492 -27.10 13.60 1.64
CA LEU A 492 -26.27 14.46 2.48
C LEU A 492 -26.30 15.93 1.98
N PRO A 493 -26.63 16.90 2.85
CA PRO A 493 -26.65 18.31 2.48
C PRO A 493 -25.26 18.78 2.02
N GLY A 494 -25.19 19.37 0.83
CA GLY A 494 -23.93 19.89 0.27
C GLY A 494 -23.09 18.85 -0.47
N ALA A 495 -23.45 17.56 -0.46
CA ALA A 495 -22.79 16.52 -1.26
C ALA A 495 -23.76 15.77 -2.19
N SER A 496 -25.01 16.23 -2.28
CA SER A 496 -26.08 15.69 -3.12
C SER A 496 -25.75 15.71 -4.61
N ASP A 497 -24.92 16.67 -5.04
CA ASP A 497 -24.55 16.88 -6.44
C ASP A 497 -23.33 16.03 -6.85
N CYS A 498 -22.87 15.16 -5.95
CA CYS A 498 -21.83 14.18 -6.23
C CYS A 498 -22.46 12.88 -6.74
N THR A 499 -22.08 12.45 -7.94
CA THR A 499 -22.59 11.22 -8.52
C THR A 499 -21.90 10.01 -7.91
N LEU A 500 -22.68 9.07 -7.39
CA LEU A 500 -22.15 7.80 -6.87
C LEU A 500 -22.13 6.77 -8.00
N LEU A 501 -20.94 6.28 -8.30
CA LEU A 501 -20.71 5.22 -9.27
C LEU A 501 -20.30 3.97 -8.52
N CYS A 502 -20.98 2.85 -8.80
CA CYS A 502 -20.72 1.59 -8.11
C CYS A 502 -20.35 0.49 -9.10
N PRO A 503 -19.21 0.61 -9.80
CA PRO A 503 -18.81 -0.35 -10.82
C PRO A 503 -18.47 -1.70 -10.19
N SER A 504 -18.68 -2.78 -10.93
CA SER A 504 -18.33 -4.14 -10.52
C SER A 504 -17.40 -4.76 -11.56
N PRO A 505 -16.27 -5.38 -11.15
CA PRO A 505 -15.33 -6.00 -12.10
C PRO A 505 -15.96 -7.05 -13.01
N LEU A 506 -16.98 -7.76 -12.52
CA LEU A 506 -17.70 -8.80 -13.23
C LEU A 506 -19.17 -8.44 -13.48
N GLY A 507 -19.61 -7.23 -13.12
CA GLY A 507 -21.01 -6.86 -12.96
C GLY A 507 -21.44 -5.55 -13.63
N ALA A 508 -22.70 -5.19 -13.40
CA ALA A 508 -23.62 -4.64 -14.39
C ALA A 508 -23.51 -3.14 -14.77
N ASP A 509 -24.10 -2.85 -15.94
CA ASP A 509 -24.21 -1.58 -16.67
C ASP A 509 -24.71 -0.36 -15.87
N GLU A 510 -25.20 -0.49 -14.65
CA GLU A 510 -25.79 0.65 -13.94
C GLU A 510 -24.77 1.77 -13.69
N ALA A 511 -23.56 1.43 -13.23
CA ALA A 511 -22.50 2.41 -13.04
C ALA A 511 -22.09 3.07 -14.36
N SER A 512 -22.04 2.29 -15.45
CA SER A 512 -21.79 2.78 -16.82
C SER A 512 -22.87 3.77 -17.26
N LYS A 513 -24.16 3.43 -17.07
CA LYS A 513 -25.30 4.31 -17.37
C LYS A 513 -25.28 5.60 -16.55
N ARG A 514 -24.97 5.50 -15.25
CA ARG A 514 -24.83 6.68 -14.37
C ARG A 514 -23.68 7.58 -14.82
N LEU A 515 -22.52 7.00 -15.17
CA LEU A 515 -21.39 7.75 -15.71
C LEU A 515 -21.74 8.40 -17.06
N ALA A 516 -22.43 7.69 -17.96
CA ALA A 516 -22.87 8.23 -19.24
C ALA A 516 -23.81 9.43 -19.05
N ASN A 517 -24.81 9.29 -18.17
CA ASN A 517 -25.74 10.38 -17.86
C ASN A 517 -25.02 11.60 -17.25
N LEU A 518 -24.04 11.35 -16.39
CA LEU A 518 -23.20 12.40 -15.80
C LEU A 518 -22.42 13.16 -16.89
N VAL A 519 -21.75 12.44 -17.79
CA VAL A 519 -20.96 13.03 -18.86
C VAL A 519 -21.87 13.81 -19.83
N ILE A 520 -23.02 13.26 -20.22
CA ILE A 520 -24.01 13.97 -21.08
C ILE A 520 -24.52 15.24 -20.40
N ALA A 521 -24.77 15.21 -19.09
CA ALA A 521 -25.24 16.39 -18.36
C ALA A 521 -24.19 17.51 -18.29
N ILE A 522 -22.90 17.16 -18.38
CA ILE A 522 -21.77 18.11 -18.30
C ILE A 522 -21.34 18.59 -19.69
N ALA A 523 -21.31 17.67 -20.67
CA ALA A 523 -20.91 17.89 -22.05
C ALA A 523 -21.88 17.17 -22.99
N PRO A 524 -23.05 17.76 -23.30
CA PRO A 524 -24.10 17.15 -24.11
C PRO A 524 -23.65 16.74 -25.52
N GLU A 525 -22.57 17.33 -26.02
CA GLU A 525 -21.96 17.01 -27.31
C GLU A 525 -21.30 15.63 -27.32
N VAL A 526 -21.01 15.08 -26.14
CA VAL A 526 -20.58 13.69 -26.00
C VAL A 526 -21.79 12.79 -26.22
N THR A 527 -22.17 12.56 -27.48
CA THR A 527 -23.24 11.63 -27.83
C THR A 527 -22.83 10.22 -27.42
N ILE A 528 -23.49 9.61 -26.44
CA ILE A 528 -23.18 8.25 -26.01
C ILE A 528 -24.24 7.32 -26.59
N HIS A 529 -23.84 6.46 -27.53
CA HIS A 529 -24.69 5.39 -28.01
C HIS A 529 -24.57 4.23 -27.01
N GLN A 530 -25.63 3.98 -26.24
CA GLN A 530 -25.69 2.78 -25.41
C GLN A 530 -25.77 1.57 -26.35
N PRO A 531 -24.94 0.53 -26.15
CA PRO A 531 -25.01 -0.70 -26.93
C PRO A 531 -26.33 -1.45 -26.74
#